data_AF-A0A4Q0J1R7-F1
#
_entry.id   AF-A0A4Q0J1R7-F1
#
_cell.length_a   1.000
_cell.length_b   1.000
_cell.length_c   1.000
_cell.angle_alpha   90.00
_cell.angle_beta   90.00
_cell.angle_gamma   90.00
#
_symmetry.space_group_name_H-M   'P 1'
#
loop_
_entity.id
_entity.type
_entity.pdbx_description
1 polymer ?
#
loop_
_entity_poly.entity_id
_entity_poly.type
_entity_poly.pdbx_seq_one_letter_code
_entity_poly.pdbx_strand_id
1 'polypeptide(L)'
;MIVKNDISISIADAARRAWERGAEFRTRRERYKRFTYGDQWNDIVTEPDGEKMTARQQALKHGKDPMTNNLIRRMVKCVIGRFRMWLEEKRNSGEGVDPLLADVYRANSVDEMDCRALEEFLISGMTVQRISNEVRPGREGARVDNVSPLKFFVNSFTDPRGDDIEMIGMLHDMSQAEAVMRFAGGSRSKGKALRELLSRNETRYGGSVLGGGMSGSGSFSHSGERGRCRLIEVWTLESRESVRWHDRASGSCGEESSGGAGWIDVENRMRAEHGAEPIESVLTHSIGWRCRWLTADGSVVSEYESPYRHGGHPFVVKMYPLTDGEVHSLVEDVIDQQIYVNRLITLMDRVMSTSAKGVLLFPKSQRSANMDWEKLSSLWASPDGVIPYEAVDGAPEPRQLITNAGDFGARELLSLELKMLEDVSGVSNALLGRSSGGGNVGYERYESEVRNATVAINDLLLTFVHFREERDEKLRGI
;
A
#
# COMPACT_ATOMS: atom_id res chain seq x y z
N MET A 1 -1.81 33.66 -13.99
CA MET A 1 -3.16 34.10 -13.55
C MET A 1 -3.89 32.87 -13.02
N ILE A 2 -4.75 32.98 -12.00
CA ILE A 2 -5.61 31.85 -11.62
C ILE A 2 -6.76 31.83 -12.62
N VAL A 3 -6.93 30.72 -13.34
CA VAL A 3 -7.92 30.60 -14.41
C VAL A 3 -8.93 29.52 -14.04
N LYS A 4 -10.19 29.77 -14.33
CA LYS A 4 -11.26 28.77 -14.22
C LYS A 4 -12.05 28.83 -15.51
N ASN A 5 -12.06 27.72 -16.26
CA ASN A 5 -12.79 27.60 -17.51
C ASN A 5 -13.48 26.22 -17.57
N ASP A 6 -14.36 26.03 -18.55
CA ASP A 6 -15.15 24.79 -18.64
C ASP A 6 -14.27 23.55 -18.80
N ILE A 7 -13.12 23.69 -19.48
CA ILE A 7 -12.14 22.62 -19.63
C ILE A 7 -11.53 22.23 -18.28
N SER A 8 -11.10 23.19 -17.47
CA SER A 8 -10.47 22.92 -16.16
C SER A 8 -11.46 22.31 -15.17
N ILE A 9 -12.73 22.70 -15.25
CA ILE A 9 -13.83 22.10 -14.47
C ILE A 9 -14.03 20.63 -14.91
N SER A 10 -14.11 20.37 -16.21
CA SER A 10 -14.26 19.02 -16.76
C SER A 10 -13.10 18.09 -16.35
N ILE A 11 -11.85 18.59 -16.39
CA ILE A 11 -10.67 17.83 -15.96
C ILE A 11 -10.72 17.54 -14.46
N ALA A 12 -11.09 18.53 -13.62
CA ALA A 12 -11.24 18.31 -12.18
C ALA A 12 -12.32 17.25 -11.88
N ASP A 13 -13.44 17.26 -12.62
CA ASP A 13 -14.50 16.26 -12.50
C ASP A 13 -14.05 14.87 -12.96
N ALA A 14 -13.28 14.78 -14.04
CA ALA A 14 -12.71 13.53 -14.51
C ALA A 14 -11.70 12.94 -13.50
N ALA A 15 -10.83 13.78 -12.93
CA ALA A 15 -9.91 13.41 -11.86
C ALA A 15 -10.66 12.94 -10.60
N ARG A 16 -11.74 13.63 -10.22
CA ARG A 16 -12.62 13.22 -9.11
C ARG A 16 -13.21 11.84 -9.36
N ARG A 17 -13.79 11.60 -10.54
CA ARG A 17 -14.36 10.30 -10.91
C ARG A 17 -13.30 9.20 -10.91
N ALA A 18 -12.09 9.48 -11.41
CA ALA A 18 -10.97 8.54 -11.38
C ALA A 18 -10.59 8.17 -9.94
N TRP A 19 -10.50 9.16 -9.05
CA TRP A 19 -10.26 8.90 -7.64
C TRP A 19 -11.41 8.11 -7.00
N GLU A 20 -12.67 8.47 -7.25
CA GLU A 20 -13.85 7.77 -6.70
C GLU A 20 -13.95 6.31 -7.16
N ARG A 21 -13.61 5.99 -8.42
CA ARG A 21 -13.56 4.60 -8.91
C ARG A 21 -12.57 3.73 -8.13
N GLY A 22 -11.48 4.31 -7.64
CA GLY A 22 -10.53 3.62 -6.77
C GLY A 22 -10.98 3.42 -5.31
N ALA A 23 -12.21 3.80 -4.93
CA ALA A 23 -12.66 3.74 -3.54
C ALA A 23 -12.73 2.32 -2.98
N GLU A 24 -13.17 1.36 -3.79
CA GLU A 24 -13.23 -0.05 -3.39
C GLU A 24 -11.83 -0.61 -3.14
N PHE A 25 -10.90 -0.37 -4.07
CA PHE A 25 -9.50 -0.72 -3.91
C PHE A 25 -8.90 -0.13 -2.61
N ARG A 26 -9.13 1.17 -2.34
CA ARG A 26 -8.65 1.81 -1.10
C ARG A 26 -9.28 1.20 0.16
N THR A 27 -10.53 0.75 0.09
CA THR A 27 -11.23 0.08 1.19
C THR A 27 -10.63 -1.30 1.48
N ARG A 28 -10.42 -2.11 0.42
CA ARG A 28 -9.73 -3.41 0.51
C ARG A 28 -8.31 -3.24 1.08
N ARG A 29 -7.54 -2.32 0.51
CA ARG A 29 -6.20 -1.96 0.99
C ARG A 29 -6.18 -1.58 2.46
N GLU A 30 -7.10 -0.75 2.93
CA GLU A 30 -7.13 -0.33 4.33
C GLU A 30 -7.37 -1.52 5.26
N ARG A 31 -8.28 -2.43 4.87
CA ARG A 31 -8.46 -3.72 5.55
C ARG A 31 -7.13 -4.49 5.59
N TYR A 32 -6.45 -4.66 4.46
CA TYR A 32 -5.20 -5.42 4.38
C TYR A 32 -4.09 -4.83 5.26
N LYS A 33 -3.97 -3.50 5.26
CA LYS A 33 -3.04 -2.76 6.10
C LYS A 33 -3.33 -2.97 7.59
N ARG A 34 -4.60 -2.92 8.03
CA ARG A 34 -4.99 -3.19 9.41
C ARG A 34 -4.58 -4.61 9.84
N PHE A 35 -4.87 -5.61 9.00
CA PHE A 35 -4.50 -6.99 9.27
C PHE A 35 -2.98 -7.17 9.41
N THR A 36 -2.20 -6.59 8.49
CA THR A 36 -0.74 -6.65 8.53
C THR A 36 -0.17 -6.02 9.81
N TYR A 37 -0.71 -4.89 10.28
CA TYR A 37 -0.21 -4.23 11.49
C TYR A 37 -0.83 -4.72 12.81
N GLY A 38 -1.72 -5.72 12.75
CA GLY A 38 -2.19 -6.45 13.92
C GLY A 38 -3.63 -6.15 14.36
N ASP A 39 -4.30 -5.21 13.70
CA ASP A 39 -5.74 -5.00 13.88
C ASP A 39 -6.54 -6.04 13.06
N GLN A 40 -6.68 -7.23 13.63
CA GLN A 40 -7.25 -8.42 12.96
C GLN A 40 -8.64 -8.81 13.51
N TRP A 41 -9.19 -8.06 14.48
CA TRP A 41 -10.47 -8.38 15.14
C TRP A 41 -11.53 -7.27 15.01
N ASN A 42 -11.21 -6.17 14.34
CA ASN A 42 -12.14 -5.05 14.15
C ASN A 42 -13.00 -5.15 12.88
N ASP A 43 -12.92 -6.24 12.12
CA ASP A 43 -13.85 -6.49 11.03
C ASP A 43 -15.29 -6.63 11.59
N ILE A 44 -16.25 -6.02 10.88
CA ILE A 44 -17.66 -6.03 11.27
C ILE A 44 -18.26 -7.38 10.90
N VAL A 45 -18.86 -8.03 11.89
CA VAL A 45 -19.61 -9.28 11.74
C VAL A 45 -21.08 -9.01 12.04
N THR A 46 -21.96 -9.78 11.39
CA THR A 46 -23.41 -9.74 11.63
C THR A 46 -23.81 -11.03 12.31
N GLU A 47 -24.45 -10.93 13.47
CA GLU A 47 -25.02 -12.07 14.20
C GLU A 47 -26.29 -12.60 13.50
N PRO A 48 -26.74 -13.84 13.79
CA PRO A 48 -27.99 -14.38 13.25
C PRO A 48 -29.24 -13.55 13.57
N ASP A 49 -29.18 -12.72 14.62
CA ASP A 49 -30.24 -11.78 15.01
C ASP A 49 -30.19 -10.44 14.23
N GLY A 50 -29.21 -10.25 13.35
CA GLY A 50 -29.01 -9.04 12.56
C GLY A 50 -28.18 -7.95 13.25
N GLU A 51 -27.72 -8.17 14.49
CA GLU A 51 -26.87 -7.22 15.22
C GLU A 51 -25.47 -7.13 14.55
N LYS A 52 -25.02 -5.90 14.27
CA LYS A 52 -23.68 -5.63 13.74
C LYS A 52 -22.72 -5.27 14.86
N MET A 53 -21.63 -6.01 14.98
CA MET A 53 -20.58 -5.76 15.96
C MET A 53 -19.21 -6.12 15.40
N THR A 54 -18.11 -5.77 16.08
CA THR A 54 -16.79 -6.24 15.65
C THR A 54 -16.59 -7.71 16.00
N ALA A 55 -15.74 -8.42 15.25
CA ALA A 55 -15.37 -9.80 15.58
C ALA A 55 -14.82 -9.92 17.01
N ARG A 56 -14.13 -8.88 17.51
CA ARG A 56 -13.69 -8.77 18.90
C ARG A 56 -14.86 -8.78 19.88
N GLN A 57 -15.88 -7.94 19.64
CA GLN A 57 -17.07 -7.86 20.49
C GLN A 57 -17.85 -9.17 20.48
N GLN A 58 -18.00 -9.80 19.32
CA GLN A 58 -18.62 -11.12 19.19
C GLN A 58 -17.88 -12.17 20.03
N ALA A 59 -16.56 -12.25 19.91
CA ALA A 59 -15.75 -13.19 20.67
C ALA A 59 -15.92 -12.98 22.19
N LEU A 60 -15.86 -11.73 22.65
CA LEU A 60 -16.08 -11.37 24.06
C LEU A 60 -17.51 -11.69 24.53
N LYS A 61 -18.54 -11.43 23.72
CA LYS A 61 -19.95 -11.79 23.99
C LYS A 61 -20.11 -13.29 24.22
N HIS A 62 -19.34 -14.11 23.50
CA HIS A 62 -19.31 -15.55 23.69
C HIS A 62 -18.36 -16.01 24.82
N GLY A 63 -17.70 -15.11 25.55
CA GLY A 63 -16.74 -15.46 26.60
C GLY A 63 -15.43 -16.06 26.07
N LYS A 64 -14.97 -15.58 24.90
CA LYS A 64 -13.67 -15.90 24.32
C LYS A 64 -12.78 -14.67 24.39
N ASP A 65 -11.56 -14.82 24.90
CA ASP A 65 -10.55 -13.77 24.84
C ASP A 65 -9.81 -13.82 23.50
N PRO A 66 -9.93 -12.82 22.63
CA PRO A 66 -9.36 -12.87 21.28
C PRO A 66 -7.84 -12.92 21.32
N MET A 67 -7.26 -13.98 20.75
CA MET A 67 -5.82 -14.16 20.63
C MET A 67 -5.36 -13.97 19.18
N THR A 68 -4.22 -13.30 19.00
CA THR A 68 -3.66 -13.04 17.68
C THR A 68 -2.21 -13.49 17.61
N ASN A 69 -1.88 -14.33 16.62
CA ASN A 69 -0.50 -14.57 16.20
C ASN A 69 -0.34 -14.06 14.77
N ASN A 70 0.32 -12.91 14.58
CA ASN A 70 0.35 -12.21 13.31
C ASN A 70 1.40 -12.81 12.36
N LEU A 71 0.98 -13.83 11.60
CA LEU A 71 1.79 -14.53 10.60
C LEU A 71 2.01 -13.65 9.37
N ILE A 72 1.00 -12.86 8.97
CA ILE A 72 1.07 -11.91 7.85
C ILE A 72 2.26 -10.94 8.01
N ARG A 73 2.40 -10.32 9.19
CA ARG A 73 3.51 -9.36 9.44
C ARG A 73 4.87 -10.03 9.35
N ARG A 74 4.97 -11.28 9.80
CA ARG A 74 6.22 -12.05 9.74
C ARG A 74 6.58 -12.34 8.29
N MET A 75 5.62 -12.82 7.50
CA MET A 75 5.75 -13.09 6.06
C MET A 75 6.24 -11.84 5.31
N VAL A 76 5.55 -10.70 5.46
CA VAL A 76 5.92 -9.43 4.81
C VAL A 76 7.35 -9.00 5.19
N LYS A 77 7.72 -9.08 6.47
CA LYS A 77 9.09 -8.75 6.92
C LYS A 77 10.15 -9.67 6.32
N CYS A 78 9.86 -10.95 6.14
CA CYS A 78 10.79 -11.91 5.55
C CYS A 78 11.01 -11.62 4.07
N VAL A 79 9.96 -11.32 3.30
CA VAL A 79 10.10 -10.93 1.89
C VAL A 79 10.92 -9.65 1.74
N ILE A 80 10.65 -8.63 2.56
CA ILE A 80 11.44 -7.38 2.56
C ILE A 80 12.89 -7.64 2.97
N GLY A 81 13.11 -8.49 3.97
CA GLY A 81 14.45 -8.89 4.41
C GLY A 81 15.25 -9.56 3.30
N ARG A 82 14.62 -10.49 2.58
CA ARG A 82 15.22 -11.17 1.41
C ARG A 82 15.54 -10.18 0.29
N PHE A 83 14.64 -9.24 0.01
CA PHE A 83 14.87 -8.19 -0.97
C PHE A 83 16.08 -7.32 -0.61
N ARG A 84 16.25 -6.94 0.67
CA ARG A 84 17.44 -6.20 1.13
C ARG A 84 18.73 -7.00 0.95
N MET A 85 18.73 -8.29 1.27
CA MET A 85 19.90 -9.16 1.04
C MET A 85 20.24 -9.22 -0.45
N TRP A 86 19.24 -9.38 -1.32
CA TRP A 86 19.43 -9.39 -2.76
C TRP A 86 20.02 -8.07 -3.31
N LEU A 87 19.60 -6.92 -2.78
CA LEU A 87 20.20 -5.62 -3.13
C LEU A 87 21.69 -5.55 -2.73
N GLU A 88 22.03 -6.07 -1.55
CA GLU A 88 23.41 -6.11 -1.07
C GLU A 88 24.27 -7.06 -1.92
N GLU A 89 23.76 -8.23 -2.28
CA GLU A 89 24.40 -9.19 -3.19
C GLU A 89 24.68 -8.56 -4.56
N LYS A 90 23.70 -7.89 -5.18
CA LYS A 90 23.85 -7.17 -6.46
C LYS A 90 24.90 -6.07 -6.39
N ARG A 91 24.95 -5.32 -5.28
CA ARG A 91 25.97 -4.30 -5.07
C ARG A 91 27.36 -4.91 -4.97
N ASN A 92 27.50 -6.04 -4.28
CA ASN A 92 28.78 -6.72 -4.09
C ASN A 92 29.28 -7.42 -5.37
N SER A 93 28.38 -7.85 -6.27
CA SER A 93 28.75 -8.46 -7.55
C SER A 93 29.15 -7.46 -8.64
N GLY A 94 29.04 -6.15 -8.39
CA GLY A 94 29.33 -5.12 -9.38
C GLY A 94 28.20 -4.85 -10.37
N GLU A 95 27.09 -5.60 -10.30
CA GLU A 95 25.83 -5.34 -11.02
C GLU A 95 24.96 -4.31 -10.25
N GLY A 96 25.63 -3.29 -9.71
CA GLY A 96 25.02 -2.28 -8.84
C GLY A 96 24.26 -1.19 -9.61
N VAL A 97 23.91 -0.14 -8.88
CA VAL A 97 23.26 1.06 -9.42
C VAL A 97 24.09 1.68 -10.54
N ASP A 98 23.42 2.10 -11.61
CA ASP A 98 24.01 2.87 -12.71
C ASP A 98 24.87 4.03 -12.16
N PRO A 99 26.17 4.14 -12.52
CA PRO A 99 27.04 5.20 -12.03
C PRO A 99 26.46 6.61 -12.21
N LEU A 100 25.64 6.83 -13.24
CA LEU A 100 24.97 8.11 -13.50
C LEU A 100 23.91 8.44 -12.44
N LEU A 101 23.29 7.43 -11.84
CA LEU A 101 22.20 7.57 -10.87
C LEU A 101 22.67 7.46 -9.42
N ALA A 102 23.92 7.06 -9.18
CA ALA A 102 24.46 6.80 -7.84
C ALA A 102 24.28 7.97 -6.85
N ASP A 103 24.45 9.21 -7.31
CA ASP A 103 24.27 10.40 -6.48
C ASP A 103 22.80 10.64 -6.11
N VAL A 104 21.90 10.45 -7.08
CA VAL A 104 20.45 10.57 -6.87
C VAL A 104 19.95 9.49 -5.92
N TYR A 105 20.45 8.27 -6.06
CA TYR A 105 20.14 7.15 -5.17
C TYR A 105 20.52 7.44 -3.73
N ARG A 106 21.74 7.94 -3.49
CA ARG A 106 22.21 8.32 -2.15
C ARG A 106 21.43 9.49 -1.57
N ALA A 107 21.19 10.54 -2.37
CA ALA A 107 20.47 11.73 -1.91
C ALA A 107 19.02 11.45 -1.50
N ASN A 108 18.38 10.47 -2.14
CA ASN A 108 17.00 10.07 -1.87
C ASN A 108 16.86 8.84 -0.97
N SER A 109 17.97 8.17 -0.61
CA SER A 109 17.93 6.89 0.12
C SER A 109 17.01 5.87 -0.57
N VAL A 110 17.20 5.72 -1.89
CA VAL A 110 16.29 4.93 -2.75
C VAL A 110 16.11 3.50 -2.26
N ASP A 111 17.15 2.85 -1.73
CA ASP A 111 17.02 1.49 -1.18
C ASP A 111 16.00 1.41 -0.04
N GLU A 112 15.94 2.43 0.82
CA GLU A 112 14.93 2.49 1.89
C GLU A 112 13.55 2.76 1.31
N MET A 113 13.46 3.69 0.37
CA MET A 113 12.22 4.01 -0.34
C MET A 113 11.65 2.78 -1.06
N ASP A 114 12.49 2.00 -1.72
CA ASP A 114 12.11 0.77 -2.41
C ASP A 114 11.63 -0.30 -1.43
N CYS A 115 12.27 -0.44 -0.27
CA CYS A 115 11.79 -1.37 0.76
C CYS A 115 10.41 -0.98 1.31
N ARG A 116 10.15 0.32 1.50
CA ARG A 116 8.83 0.80 1.92
C ARG A 116 7.79 0.69 0.80
N ALA A 117 8.19 0.90 -0.45
CA ALA A 117 7.34 0.73 -1.63
C ALA A 117 6.99 -0.75 -1.85
N LEU A 118 7.94 -1.66 -1.64
CA LEU A 118 7.69 -3.11 -1.66
C LEU A 118 6.75 -3.53 -0.54
N GLU A 119 6.88 -2.97 0.67
CA GLU A 119 5.92 -3.24 1.75
C GLU A 119 4.49 -2.85 1.35
N GLU A 120 4.33 -1.68 0.74
CA GLU A 120 3.05 -1.22 0.21
C GLU A 120 2.52 -2.11 -0.93
N PHE A 121 3.41 -2.55 -1.82
CA PHE A 121 3.09 -3.45 -2.93
C PHE A 121 2.61 -4.82 -2.43
N LEU A 122 3.29 -5.40 -1.43
CA LEU A 122 2.88 -6.68 -0.83
C LEU A 122 1.52 -6.57 -0.13
N ILE A 123 1.23 -5.43 0.50
CA ILE A 123 -0.04 -5.20 1.21
C ILE A 123 -1.18 -4.93 0.24
N SER A 124 -0.99 -4.06 -0.75
CA SER A 124 -2.07 -3.50 -1.55
C SER A 124 -2.12 -4.01 -2.99
N GLY A 125 -1.05 -4.64 -3.48
CA GLY A 125 -0.89 -4.99 -4.90
C GLY A 125 -0.56 -3.80 -5.79
N MET A 126 -0.40 -2.59 -5.22
CA MET A 126 -0.05 -1.37 -5.94
C MET A 126 1.15 -0.69 -5.30
N THR A 127 2.06 -0.19 -6.13
CA THR A 127 3.14 0.71 -5.72
C THR A 127 3.18 1.92 -6.64
N VAL A 128 3.44 3.08 -6.06
CA VAL A 128 3.54 4.34 -6.80
C VAL A 128 4.70 5.16 -6.25
N GLN A 129 5.57 5.62 -7.15
CA GLN A 129 6.59 6.61 -6.87
C GLN A 129 6.37 7.84 -7.75
N ARG A 130 6.61 9.01 -7.19
CA ARG A 130 6.63 10.27 -7.93
C ARG A 130 8.05 10.76 -8.02
N ILE A 131 8.49 11.05 -9.23
CA ILE A 131 9.81 11.58 -9.50
C ILE A 131 9.68 13.05 -9.87
N SER A 132 10.35 13.95 -9.14
CA SER A 132 10.20 15.39 -9.34
C SER A 132 11.51 16.15 -9.18
N ASN A 133 11.64 17.30 -9.81
CA ASN A 133 12.79 18.19 -9.65
C ASN A 133 12.48 19.35 -8.68
N GLU A 134 11.70 19.06 -7.64
CA GLU A 134 11.23 20.08 -6.70
C GLU A 134 12.35 20.60 -5.79
N VAL A 135 12.47 21.93 -5.72
CA VAL A 135 13.40 22.61 -4.82
C VAL A 135 12.82 22.59 -3.40
N ARG A 136 13.47 21.86 -2.49
CA ARG A 136 13.20 21.91 -1.04
C ARG A 136 14.40 22.53 -0.31
N PRO A 137 14.20 23.18 0.84
CA PRO A 137 15.30 23.81 1.58
C PRO A 137 16.47 22.85 1.81
N GLY A 138 17.66 23.23 1.32
CA GLY A 138 18.91 22.51 1.53
C GLY A 138 19.14 21.28 0.64
N ARG A 139 18.26 20.96 -0.31
CA ARG A 139 18.48 19.86 -1.27
C ARG A 139 17.92 20.21 -2.64
N GLU A 140 18.80 20.45 -3.62
CA GLU A 140 18.47 20.62 -5.04
C GLU A 140 18.60 19.29 -5.82
N GLY A 141 17.91 19.16 -6.96
CA GLY A 141 17.98 17.98 -7.84
C GLY A 141 16.81 16.99 -7.73
N ALA A 142 16.87 15.92 -8.53
CA ALA A 142 15.81 14.92 -8.66
C ALA A 142 15.44 14.24 -7.33
N ARG A 143 14.13 14.07 -7.12
CA ARG A 143 13.51 13.50 -5.92
C ARG A 143 12.68 12.29 -6.27
N VAL A 144 12.76 11.27 -5.42
CA VAL A 144 11.93 10.07 -5.50
C VAL A 144 11.09 10.00 -4.22
N ASP A 145 9.79 10.18 -4.35
CA ASP A 145 8.84 10.13 -3.23
C ASP A 145 7.88 8.94 -3.42
N ASN A 146 7.72 8.10 -2.40
CA ASN A 146 6.66 7.08 -2.39
C ASN A 146 5.30 7.76 -2.21
N VAL A 147 4.36 7.43 -3.07
CA VAL A 147 3.02 8.02 -3.05
C VAL A 147 2.06 7.05 -2.37
N SER A 148 1.31 7.55 -1.39
CA SER A 148 0.25 6.75 -0.77
C SER A 148 -0.88 6.49 -1.77
N PRO A 149 -1.32 5.24 -1.94
CA PRO A 149 -2.53 4.90 -2.67
C PRO A 149 -3.79 5.69 -2.30
N LEU A 150 -3.86 6.21 -1.08
CA LEU A 150 -5.00 7.02 -0.62
C LEU A 150 -5.09 8.36 -1.36
N LYS A 151 -3.95 8.91 -1.77
CA LYS A 151 -3.84 10.20 -2.44
C LYS A 151 -3.65 10.06 -3.95
N PHE A 152 -3.45 8.87 -4.47
CA PHE A 152 -3.21 8.63 -5.88
C PHE A 152 -4.51 8.36 -6.64
N PHE A 153 -4.55 8.73 -7.93
CA PHE A 153 -5.60 8.34 -8.86
C PHE A 153 -5.06 8.23 -10.29
N VAL A 154 -5.71 7.38 -11.08
CA VAL A 154 -5.38 7.10 -12.48
C VAL A 154 -6.66 6.73 -13.23
N ASN A 155 -6.71 6.94 -14.56
CA ASN A 155 -7.79 6.36 -15.37
C ASN A 155 -7.78 4.84 -15.26
N SER A 156 -8.91 4.20 -15.61
CA SER A 156 -8.92 2.74 -15.75
C SER A 156 -8.01 2.38 -16.92
N PHE A 157 -7.14 1.40 -16.70
CA PHE A 157 -6.14 0.94 -17.66
C PHE A 157 -5.96 -0.57 -17.49
N THR A 158 -5.55 -1.23 -18.56
CA THR A 158 -5.49 -2.69 -18.68
C THR A 158 -4.10 -3.18 -19.02
N ASP A 159 -3.23 -2.33 -19.55
CA ASP A 159 -1.84 -2.69 -19.81
C ASP A 159 -1.04 -2.68 -18.50
N PRO A 160 -0.43 -3.82 -18.07
CA PRO A 160 0.42 -3.85 -16.87
C PRO A 160 1.67 -2.96 -16.96
N ARG A 161 2.01 -2.46 -18.15
CA ARG A 161 3.08 -1.47 -18.38
C ARG A 161 2.59 -0.03 -18.17
N GLY A 162 1.27 0.20 -18.21
CA GLY A 162 0.67 1.52 -18.06
C GLY A 162 0.72 2.39 -19.34
N ASP A 163 0.96 1.78 -20.51
CA ASP A 163 1.03 2.51 -21.80
C ASP A 163 -0.32 3.13 -22.21
N ASP A 164 -1.44 2.58 -21.73
CA ASP A 164 -2.81 3.05 -21.95
C ASP A 164 -3.32 4.05 -20.89
N ILE A 165 -2.41 4.59 -20.07
CA ILE A 165 -2.72 5.66 -19.11
C ILE A 165 -2.82 7.00 -19.85
N GLU A 166 -3.97 7.65 -19.76
CA GLU A 166 -4.25 8.96 -20.35
C GLU A 166 -4.44 10.05 -19.29
N MET A 167 -4.71 9.66 -18.04
CA MET A 167 -4.88 10.57 -16.91
C MET A 167 -4.31 9.97 -15.64
N ILE A 168 -3.42 10.70 -15.00
CA ILE A 168 -2.78 10.27 -13.76
C ILE A 168 -2.54 11.46 -12.85
N GLY A 169 -2.61 11.26 -11.54
CA GLY A 169 -2.41 12.36 -10.63
C GLY A 169 -2.38 11.98 -9.16
N MET A 170 -2.19 13.00 -8.34
CA MET A 170 -2.21 12.84 -6.90
C MET A 170 -2.78 14.05 -6.17
N LEU A 171 -3.32 13.77 -4.99
CA LEU A 171 -3.82 14.75 -4.04
C LEU A 171 -2.65 15.20 -3.15
N HIS A 172 -2.43 16.50 -3.09
CA HIS A 172 -1.42 17.13 -2.23
C HIS A 172 -2.08 17.84 -1.06
N ASP A 173 -1.53 17.63 0.12
CA ASP A 173 -1.89 18.36 1.33
C ASP A 173 -0.72 19.25 1.72
N MET A 174 -0.85 20.55 1.50
CA MET A 174 0.24 21.50 1.74
C MET A 174 -0.22 22.68 2.59
N SER A 175 0.75 23.34 3.22
CA SER A 175 0.47 24.60 3.91
C SER A 175 0.24 25.71 2.87
N GLN A 176 -0.50 26.76 3.24
CA GLN A 176 -0.67 27.91 2.35
C GLN A 176 0.69 28.54 1.98
N ALA A 177 1.65 28.56 2.91
CA ALA A 177 2.99 29.10 2.69
C ALA A 177 3.75 28.30 1.62
N GLU A 178 3.65 26.97 1.67
CA GLU A 178 4.26 26.07 0.68
C GLU A 178 3.63 26.26 -0.70
N ALA A 179 2.31 26.34 -0.80
CA ALA A 179 1.62 26.57 -2.06
C ALA A 179 2.01 27.91 -2.70
N VAL A 180 2.13 28.98 -1.90
CA VAL A 180 2.61 30.28 -2.37
C VAL A 180 4.06 30.19 -2.83
N MET A 181 4.94 29.54 -2.06
CA MET A 181 6.34 29.36 -2.41
C MET A 181 6.51 28.65 -3.77
N ARG A 182 5.73 27.59 -4.01
CA ARG A 182 5.79 26.81 -5.25
C ARG A 182 5.15 27.51 -6.45
N PHE A 183 3.97 28.10 -6.28
CA PHE A 183 3.13 28.51 -7.42
C PHE A 183 3.05 30.02 -7.64
N ALA A 184 3.51 30.86 -6.71
CA ALA A 184 3.44 32.31 -6.89
C ALA A 184 4.42 32.83 -7.96
N GLY A 185 5.50 32.09 -8.24
CA GLY A 185 6.49 32.46 -9.27
C GLY A 185 7.09 33.85 -9.05
N GLY A 186 7.34 34.22 -7.78
CA GLY A 186 7.83 35.55 -7.40
C GLY A 186 6.81 36.70 -7.48
N SER A 187 5.59 36.47 -7.99
CA SER A 187 4.57 37.51 -8.12
C SER A 187 3.79 37.72 -6.83
N ARG A 188 3.86 38.94 -6.28
CA ARG A 188 3.10 39.33 -5.07
C ARG A 188 1.59 39.26 -5.27
N SER A 189 1.08 39.66 -6.44
CA SER A 189 -0.35 39.63 -6.74
C SER A 189 -0.86 38.20 -6.86
N LYS A 190 -0.14 37.31 -7.57
CA LYS A 190 -0.46 35.87 -7.64
C LYS A 190 -0.41 35.24 -6.26
N GLY A 191 0.59 35.57 -5.44
CA GLY A 191 0.70 35.09 -4.07
C GLY A 191 -0.47 35.51 -3.17
N LYS A 192 -0.98 36.74 -3.32
CA LYS A 192 -2.18 37.20 -2.59
C LYS A 192 -3.43 36.44 -3.03
N ALA A 193 -3.64 36.32 -4.34
CA ALA A 193 -4.79 35.58 -4.90
C ALA A 193 -4.79 34.10 -4.48
N LEU A 194 -3.62 33.45 -4.46
CA LEU A 194 -3.48 32.07 -3.98
C LEU A 194 -3.87 31.94 -2.51
N ARG A 195 -3.42 32.86 -1.64
CA ARG A 195 -3.82 32.83 -0.22
C ARG A 195 -5.32 32.97 -0.04
N GLU A 196 -5.95 33.91 -0.77
CA GLU A 196 -7.40 34.13 -0.70
C GLU A 196 -8.18 32.89 -1.16
N LEU A 197 -7.73 32.24 -2.24
CA LEU A 197 -8.35 31.03 -2.77
C LEU A 197 -8.16 29.82 -1.83
N LEU A 198 -6.95 29.62 -1.30
CA LEU A 198 -6.66 28.49 -0.41
C LEU A 198 -7.29 28.65 0.99
N SER A 199 -7.45 29.89 1.48
CA SER A 199 -8.12 30.16 2.76
C SER A 199 -9.61 29.78 2.74
N ARG A 200 -10.25 29.82 1.55
CA ARG A 200 -11.63 29.34 1.39
C ARG A 200 -11.74 27.82 1.46
N ASN A 201 -10.68 27.13 1.06
CA ASN A 201 -10.61 25.67 0.96
C ASN A 201 -9.79 25.02 2.09
N GLU A 202 -9.48 25.78 3.15
CA GLU A 202 -8.67 25.30 4.26
C GLU A 202 -9.49 24.41 5.20
N THR A 203 -8.93 23.25 5.54
CA THR A 203 -9.57 22.31 6.45
C THR A 203 -9.56 22.88 7.88
N ARG A 204 -10.75 23.18 8.40
CA ARG A 204 -10.94 23.73 9.76
C ARG A 204 -10.96 22.68 10.86
N TYR A 205 -11.30 21.44 10.52
CA TYR A 205 -11.46 20.32 11.44
C TYR A 205 -10.60 19.14 11.00
N GLY A 206 -9.89 18.52 11.93
CA GLY A 206 -9.00 17.40 11.64
C GLY A 206 -7.80 17.38 12.59
N GLY A 207 -7.16 16.23 12.70
CA GLY A 207 -5.99 16.03 13.54
C GLY A 207 -5.36 14.69 13.21
N SER A 208 -4.18 14.71 12.60
CA SER A 208 -3.37 13.51 12.41
C SER A 208 -2.51 13.31 13.65
N VAL A 209 -2.64 12.15 14.31
CA VAL A 209 -1.74 11.75 15.40
C VAL A 209 -0.60 10.95 14.78
N LEU A 210 0.64 11.30 15.14
CA LEU A 210 1.82 10.53 14.73
C LEU A 210 1.63 9.05 15.09
N GLY A 211 1.73 8.16 14.11
CA GLY A 211 1.53 6.72 14.30
C GLY A 211 0.08 6.24 14.31
N GLY A 212 -0.93 7.11 14.17
CA GLY A 212 -2.35 6.74 14.17
C GLY A 212 -2.89 6.18 12.85
N GLY A 213 -2.07 6.14 11.79
CA GLY A 213 -2.48 5.79 10.43
C GLY A 213 -3.31 6.88 9.75
N MET A 214 -3.33 6.90 8.41
CA MET A 214 -4.14 7.82 7.61
C MET A 214 -5.62 7.43 7.57
N SER A 215 -6.19 6.99 8.69
CA SER A 215 -7.62 6.70 8.83
C SER A 215 -8.42 8.00 8.79
N GLY A 216 -8.56 8.56 7.58
CA GLY A 216 -9.15 9.88 7.34
C GLY A 216 -8.27 10.81 6.52
N SER A 217 -7.72 10.36 5.38
CA SER A 217 -6.92 11.19 4.45
C SER A 217 -7.68 12.40 3.84
N GLY A 218 -8.87 12.73 4.34
CA GLY A 218 -9.79 13.69 3.79
C GLY A 218 -10.63 13.13 2.64
N SER A 219 -11.38 14.02 2.00
CA SER A 219 -12.07 13.73 0.73
C SER A 219 -11.19 14.18 -0.44
N PHE A 220 -11.62 13.88 -1.68
CA PHE A 220 -11.02 14.47 -2.87
C PHE A 220 -10.90 16.00 -2.75
N SER A 221 -11.91 16.65 -2.16
CA SER A 221 -12.00 18.10 -2.10
C SER A 221 -11.30 18.75 -0.89
N HIS A 222 -11.10 18.02 0.20
CA HIS A 222 -10.62 18.59 1.47
C HIS A 222 -9.49 17.77 2.07
N SER A 223 -8.54 18.45 2.71
CA SER A 223 -7.48 17.78 3.48
C SER A 223 -8.05 17.10 4.72
N GLY A 224 -7.44 16.00 5.16
CA GLY A 224 -7.73 15.40 6.46
C GLY A 224 -7.03 16.10 7.63
N GLU A 225 -6.05 16.96 7.34
CA GLU A 225 -5.24 17.65 8.34
C GLU A 225 -5.72 19.10 8.51
N ARG A 226 -5.87 19.52 9.77
CA ARG A 226 -6.24 20.91 10.09
C ARG A 226 -5.12 21.87 9.67
N GLY A 227 -5.50 22.98 9.04
CA GLY A 227 -4.57 24.02 8.60
C GLY A 227 -3.84 23.70 7.29
N ARG A 228 -4.18 22.59 6.62
CA ARG A 228 -3.69 22.24 5.30
C ARG A 228 -4.75 22.55 4.24
N CYS A 229 -4.29 22.85 3.04
CA CYS A 229 -5.11 23.04 1.86
C CYS A 229 -4.88 21.90 0.86
N ARG A 230 -5.95 21.51 0.15
CA ARG A 230 -5.93 20.47 -0.87
C ARG A 230 -5.62 21.10 -2.23
N LEU A 231 -4.56 20.59 -2.88
CA LEU A 231 -4.31 20.81 -4.30
C LEU A 231 -4.24 19.46 -5.02
N ILE A 232 -4.65 19.46 -6.28
CA ILE A 232 -4.76 18.26 -7.10
C ILE A 232 -3.79 18.45 -8.27
N GLU A 233 -2.78 17.60 -8.32
CA GLU A 233 -1.88 17.51 -9.47
C GLU A 233 -2.51 16.53 -10.46
N VAL A 234 -2.91 17.01 -11.63
CA VAL A 234 -3.48 16.19 -12.71
C VAL A 234 -2.58 16.27 -13.93
N TRP A 235 -2.20 15.11 -14.44
CA TRP A 235 -1.52 14.97 -15.72
C TRP A 235 -2.49 14.34 -16.71
N THR A 236 -2.65 14.97 -17.87
CA THR A 236 -3.48 14.49 -18.97
C THR A 236 -2.65 14.35 -20.23
N LEU A 237 -2.89 13.27 -20.98
CA LEU A 237 -2.38 13.08 -22.32
C LEU A 237 -3.30 13.82 -23.29
N GLU A 238 -2.78 14.85 -23.96
CA GLU A 238 -3.57 15.71 -24.84
C GLU A 238 -3.04 15.67 -26.26
N SER A 239 -3.95 15.63 -27.23
CA SER A 239 -3.61 15.86 -28.63
C SER A 239 -3.37 17.36 -28.83
N ARG A 240 -2.23 17.68 -29.46
CA ARG A 240 -1.84 19.02 -29.85
C ARG A 240 -1.56 19.07 -31.34
N GLU A 241 -1.88 20.20 -31.95
CA GLU A 241 -1.46 20.52 -33.30
C GLU A 241 0.03 20.86 -33.30
N SER A 242 0.80 20.15 -34.11
CA SER A 242 2.22 20.37 -34.31
C SER A 242 2.55 20.41 -35.80
N VAL A 243 3.66 21.03 -36.14
CA VAL A 243 4.15 21.12 -37.51
C VAL A 243 5.44 20.34 -37.58
N ARG A 244 5.44 19.24 -38.34
CA ARG A 244 6.67 18.55 -38.70
C ARG A 244 7.29 19.24 -39.90
N TRP A 245 8.58 19.49 -39.81
CA TRP A 245 9.30 20.17 -40.86
C TRP A 245 10.58 19.42 -41.22
N HIS A 246 10.97 19.55 -42.48
CA HIS A 246 12.16 18.94 -43.04
C HIS A 246 12.82 19.93 -43.99
N ASP A 247 14.03 20.32 -43.65
CA ASP A 247 14.88 21.17 -44.47
C ASP A 247 15.86 20.28 -45.25
N ARG A 248 15.55 20.06 -46.54
CA ARG A 248 16.37 19.24 -47.44
C ARG A 248 17.75 19.85 -47.68
N ALA A 249 17.89 21.18 -47.61
CA ALA A 249 19.15 21.86 -47.86
C ALA A 249 20.16 21.65 -46.73
N SER A 250 19.69 21.56 -45.48
CA SER A 250 20.54 21.34 -44.29
C SER A 250 20.52 19.89 -43.78
N GLY A 251 19.61 19.04 -44.29
CA GLY A 251 19.37 17.69 -43.78
C GLY A 251 18.74 17.66 -42.40
N SER A 252 18.21 18.79 -41.92
CA SER A 252 17.61 18.91 -40.60
C SER A 252 16.11 18.62 -40.65
N CYS A 253 15.59 17.92 -39.64
CA CYS A 253 14.17 17.72 -39.47
C CYS A 253 13.79 17.95 -38.00
N GLY A 254 12.52 18.28 -37.77
CA GLY A 254 12.02 18.54 -36.44
C GLY A 254 10.50 18.58 -36.38
N GLU A 255 10.00 18.74 -35.16
CA GLU A 255 8.58 18.95 -34.89
C GLU A 255 8.45 20.14 -33.92
N GLU A 256 7.61 21.11 -34.29
CA GLU A 256 7.37 22.33 -33.52
C GLU A 256 5.88 22.44 -33.18
N SER A 257 5.51 23.11 -32.09
CA SER A 257 4.10 23.45 -31.86
C SER A 257 3.55 24.34 -32.98
N SER A 258 2.27 24.19 -33.35
CA SER A 258 1.68 24.99 -34.44
C SER A 258 1.78 26.50 -34.19
N GLY A 259 1.80 26.96 -32.93
CA GLY A 259 1.98 28.37 -32.59
C GLY A 259 3.44 28.86 -32.68
N GLY A 260 4.41 27.96 -32.56
CA GLY A 260 5.84 28.26 -32.67
C GLY A 260 6.38 28.16 -34.11
N ALA A 261 5.68 27.42 -34.97
CA ALA A 261 6.10 27.14 -36.35
C ALA A 261 6.10 28.35 -37.31
N GLY A 262 5.66 29.54 -36.85
CA GLY A 262 5.60 30.74 -37.69
C GLY A 262 6.96 31.20 -38.25
N TRP A 263 8.08 30.74 -37.67
CA TRP A 263 9.41 30.99 -38.22
C TRP A 263 9.63 30.32 -39.57
N ILE A 264 9.00 29.16 -39.83
CA ILE A 264 9.12 28.41 -41.08
C ILE A 264 8.57 29.24 -42.25
N ASP A 265 7.43 29.91 -42.04
CA ASP A 265 6.81 30.79 -43.05
C ASP A 265 7.62 32.07 -43.31
N VAL A 266 8.37 32.54 -42.31
CA VAL A 266 9.29 33.68 -42.46
C VAL A 266 10.52 33.25 -43.25
N GLU A 267 11.13 32.13 -42.89
CA GLU A 267 12.31 31.57 -43.53
C GLU A 267 12.04 31.18 -44.99
N ASN A 268 10.89 30.53 -45.27
CA ASN A 268 10.50 30.16 -46.63
C ASN A 268 10.27 31.38 -47.53
N ARG A 269 9.79 32.50 -46.99
CA ARG A 269 9.70 33.77 -47.75
C ARG A 269 11.08 34.30 -48.11
N MET A 270 12.02 34.33 -47.16
CA MET A 270 13.39 34.77 -47.42
C MET A 270 14.11 33.88 -48.44
N ARG A 271 13.90 32.55 -48.35
CA ARG A 271 14.47 31.59 -49.31
C ARG A 271 13.88 31.73 -50.71
N ALA A 272 12.59 32.02 -50.83
CA ALA A 272 11.94 32.28 -52.11
C ALA A 272 12.53 33.51 -52.82
N GLU A 273 12.88 34.57 -52.07
CA GLU A 273 13.56 35.76 -52.62
C GLU A 273 14.98 35.46 -53.15
N HIS A 274 15.66 34.46 -52.57
CA HIS A 274 17.01 34.06 -52.94
C HIS A 274 17.07 32.81 -53.84
N GLY A 275 15.93 32.28 -54.29
CA GLY A 275 15.84 31.08 -55.15
C GLY A 275 16.29 29.77 -54.48
N ALA A 276 16.27 29.70 -53.15
CA ALA A 276 16.63 28.50 -52.39
C ALA A 276 15.42 27.57 -52.18
N GLU A 277 15.66 26.28 -51.93
CA GLU A 277 14.59 25.31 -51.69
C GLU A 277 13.85 25.61 -50.37
N PRO A 278 12.51 25.54 -50.37
CA PRO A 278 11.71 25.77 -49.17
C PRO A 278 11.85 24.61 -48.19
N ILE A 279 11.74 24.93 -46.91
CA ILE A 279 11.55 23.95 -45.84
C ILE A 279 10.16 23.34 -46.02
N GLU A 280 10.11 22.02 -46.19
CA GLU A 280 8.85 21.27 -46.27
C GLU A 280 8.23 21.23 -44.87
N SER A 281 6.96 21.57 -44.75
CA SER A 281 6.24 21.50 -43.47
C SER A 281 4.84 20.91 -43.64
N VAL A 282 4.43 20.11 -42.66
CA VAL A 282 3.13 19.44 -42.65
C VAL A 282 2.51 19.58 -41.25
N LEU A 283 1.26 20.07 -41.22
CA LEU A 283 0.46 20.06 -40.00
C LEU A 283 0.14 18.60 -39.64
N THR A 284 0.51 18.22 -38.43
CA THR A 284 0.24 16.93 -37.83
C THR A 284 -0.36 17.12 -36.44
N HIS A 285 -0.87 16.03 -35.88
CA HIS A 285 -1.22 15.98 -34.48
C HIS A 285 -0.14 15.18 -33.76
N SER A 286 0.35 15.70 -32.64
CA SER A 286 1.12 14.91 -31.67
C SER A 286 0.41 14.83 -30.34
N ILE A 287 0.81 13.87 -29.53
CA ILE A 287 0.33 13.71 -28.16
C ILE A 287 1.39 14.25 -27.21
N GLY A 288 0.96 14.93 -26.15
CA GLY A 288 1.85 15.48 -25.15
C GLY A 288 1.22 15.46 -23.77
N TRP A 289 2.02 15.19 -22.75
CA TRP A 289 1.58 15.24 -21.36
C TRP A 289 1.53 16.68 -20.86
N ARG A 290 0.40 17.04 -20.27
CA ARG A 290 0.18 18.35 -19.68
C ARG A 290 -0.18 18.23 -18.21
N CYS A 291 0.50 19.01 -17.38
CA CYS A 291 0.25 19.10 -15.95
C CYS A 291 -0.63 20.30 -15.62
N ARG A 292 -1.64 20.07 -14.78
CA ARG A 292 -2.47 21.11 -14.17
C ARG A 292 -2.54 20.91 -12.67
N TRP A 293 -2.25 21.99 -11.95
CA TRP A 293 -2.47 22.09 -10.51
C TRP A 293 -3.82 22.75 -10.28
N LEU A 294 -4.77 21.99 -9.76
CA LEU A 294 -6.16 22.38 -9.61
C LEU A 294 -6.57 22.41 -8.13
N THR A 295 -7.51 23.27 -7.79
CA THR A 295 -8.37 23.05 -6.63
C THR A 295 -9.54 22.15 -6.99
N ALA A 296 -10.24 21.65 -5.97
CA ALA A 296 -11.39 20.76 -6.15
C ALA A 296 -12.55 21.38 -6.92
N ASP A 297 -12.67 22.71 -6.93
CA ASP A 297 -13.68 23.43 -7.71
C ASP A 297 -13.26 23.71 -9.16
N GLY A 298 -12.09 23.23 -9.59
CA GLY A 298 -11.56 23.37 -10.95
C GLY A 298 -10.78 24.67 -11.21
N SER A 299 -10.42 25.43 -10.17
CA SER A 299 -9.58 26.62 -10.34
C SER A 299 -8.11 26.21 -10.56
N VAL A 300 -7.50 26.68 -11.66
CA VAL A 300 -6.13 26.38 -12.07
C VAL A 300 -5.13 27.30 -11.35
N VAL A 301 -4.25 26.72 -10.56
CA VAL A 301 -3.16 27.38 -9.84
C VAL A 301 -1.92 27.53 -10.73
N SER A 302 -1.61 26.47 -11.48
CA SER A 302 -0.50 26.39 -12.42
C SER A 302 -0.78 25.36 -13.50
N GLU A 303 -0.27 25.60 -14.70
CA GLU A 303 -0.38 24.72 -15.86
C GLU A 303 0.91 24.78 -16.66
N TYR A 304 1.42 23.62 -17.09
CA TYR A 304 2.63 23.50 -17.91
C TYR A 304 2.67 22.16 -18.66
N GLU A 305 3.39 22.12 -19.77
CA GLU A 305 3.70 20.86 -20.47
C GLU A 305 4.81 20.10 -19.74
N SER A 306 4.91 18.78 -19.96
CA SER A 306 5.94 17.96 -19.32
C SER A 306 7.33 18.60 -19.46
N PRO A 307 8.00 18.97 -18.34
CA PRO A 307 9.31 19.58 -18.38
C PRO A 307 10.44 18.55 -18.55
N TYR A 308 10.08 17.26 -18.60
CA TYR A 308 11.03 16.16 -18.62
C TYR A 308 11.43 15.81 -20.06
N ARG A 309 12.68 15.38 -20.27
CA ARG A 309 13.17 15.01 -21.61
C ARG A 309 12.39 13.86 -22.23
N HIS A 310 11.85 12.98 -21.39
CA HIS A 310 11.00 11.86 -21.82
C HIS A 310 9.56 12.28 -22.18
N GLY A 311 9.18 13.55 -22.02
CA GLY A 311 7.88 14.09 -22.43
C GLY A 311 6.66 13.52 -21.70
N GLY A 312 6.87 12.75 -20.62
CA GLY A 312 5.87 11.96 -19.91
C GLY A 312 5.44 12.56 -18.57
N HIS A 313 4.60 11.85 -17.82
CA HIS A 313 4.25 12.20 -16.44
C HIS A 313 5.33 11.74 -15.43
N PRO A 314 5.39 12.33 -14.22
CA PRO A 314 6.41 12.05 -13.19
C PRO A 314 6.19 10.76 -12.40
N PHE A 315 5.02 10.15 -12.51
CA PHE A 315 4.68 8.94 -11.75
C PHE A 315 5.26 7.67 -12.38
N VAL A 316 5.70 6.75 -11.54
CA VAL A 316 5.94 5.34 -11.86
C VAL A 316 4.90 4.56 -11.06
N VAL A 317 4.16 3.68 -11.73
CA VAL A 317 3.03 2.95 -11.13
C VAL A 317 3.16 1.49 -11.50
N LYS A 318 3.02 0.60 -10.52
CA LYS A 318 2.84 -0.82 -10.79
C LYS A 318 1.65 -1.34 -10.03
N MET A 319 0.81 -2.09 -10.74
CA MET A 319 -0.31 -2.83 -10.19
C MET A 319 -0.13 -4.29 -10.57
N TYR A 320 -0.40 -5.20 -9.64
CA TYR A 320 -0.21 -6.63 -9.82
C TYR A 320 -1.47 -7.40 -9.42
N PRO A 321 -1.91 -8.40 -10.21
CA PRO A 321 -1.44 -8.76 -11.57
C PRO A 321 -2.02 -7.87 -12.69
N LEU A 322 -2.99 -7.01 -12.37
CA LEU A 322 -3.75 -6.19 -13.33
C LEU A 322 -4.47 -7.01 -14.42
N THR A 323 -5.07 -8.14 -14.03
CA THR A 323 -5.89 -8.95 -14.95
C THR A 323 -7.27 -8.30 -15.08
N ASP A 324 -7.67 -7.88 -16.28
CA ASP A 324 -8.93 -7.15 -16.51
C ASP A 324 -9.11 -5.89 -15.63
N GLY A 325 -8.00 -5.27 -15.23
CA GLY A 325 -7.99 -4.13 -14.31
C GLY A 325 -8.12 -4.49 -12.82
N GLU A 326 -8.13 -5.79 -12.48
CA GLU A 326 -8.18 -6.27 -11.10
C GLU A 326 -6.79 -6.41 -10.48
N VAL A 327 -6.69 -5.99 -9.22
CA VAL A 327 -5.46 -6.01 -8.43
C VAL A 327 -5.66 -6.93 -7.23
N HIS A 328 -4.71 -7.83 -7.03
CA HIS A 328 -4.68 -8.81 -5.96
C HIS A 328 -3.29 -8.80 -5.31
N SER A 329 -3.26 -8.68 -3.98
CA SER A 329 -2.02 -8.58 -3.22
C SER A 329 -1.67 -9.90 -2.55
N LEU A 330 -0.40 -10.09 -2.21
CA LEU A 330 0.03 -11.25 -1.42
C LEU A 330 -0.69 -11.32 -0.06
N VAL A 331 -0.99 -10.17 0.55
CA VAL A 331 -1.71 -10.12 1.82
C VAL A 331 -3.18 -10.52 1.66
N GLU A 332 -3.82 -10.19 0.54
CA GLU A 332 -5.19 -10.60 0.23
C GLU A 332 -5.34 -12.13 0.30
N ASP A 333 -4.39 -12.86 -0.29
CA ASP A 333 -4.43 -14.32 -0.40
C ASP A 333 -4.33 -15.07 0.95
N VAL A 334 -3.83 -14.41 2.00
CA VAL A 334 -3.54 -15.04 3.32
C VAL A 334 -4.42 -14.55 4.47
N ILE A 335 -5.27 -13.54 4.24
CA ILE A 335 -6.09 -12.95 5.32
C ILE A 335 -7.08 -13.96 5.89
N ASP A 336 -7.75 -14.74 5.04
CA ASP A 336 -8.78 -15.65 5.49
C ASP A 336 -8.19 -16.78 6.34
N GLN A 337 -7.00 -17.27 5.98
CA GLN A 337 -6.22 -18.24 6.74
C GLN A 337 -5.78 -17.64 8.08
N GLN A 338 -5.34 -16.37 8.11
CA GLN A 338 -5.00 -15.69 9.37
C GLN A 338 -6.22 -15.54 10.30
N ILE A 339 -7.40 -15.22 9.75
CA ILE A 339 -8.66 -15.17 10.52
C ILE A 339 -8.96 -16.53 11.11
N TYR A 340 -8.83 -17.60 10.31
CA TYR A 340 -9.11 -18.95 10.76
C TYR A 340 -8.12 -19.43 11.83
N VAL A 341 -6.82 -19.18 11.67
CA VAL A 341 -5.79 -19.46 12.68
C VAL A 341 -6.10 -18.73 13.99
N ASN A 342 -6.44 -17.45 13.96
CA ASN A 342 -6.79 -16.70 15.16
C ASN A 342 -8.02 -17.27 15.88
N ARG A 343 -9.03 -17.68 15.10
CA ARG A 343 -10.24 -18.34 15.63
C ARG A 343 -9.89 -19.68 16.27
N LEU A 344 -9.06 -20.51 15.63
CA LEU A 344 -8.61 -21.80 16.16
C LEU A 344 -7.82 -21.65 17.46
N ILE A 345 -6.85 -20.72 17.49
CA ILE A 345 -6.05 -20.45 18.71
C ILE A 345 -6.98 -20.02 19.85
N THR A 346 -7.91 -19.12 19.58
CA THR A 346 -8.90 -18.64 20.57
C THR A 346 -9.82 -19.79 21.06
N LEU A 347 -10.21 -20.70 20.17
CA LEU A 347 -10.99 -21.89 20.54
C LEU A 347 -10.18 -22.86 21.40
N MET A 348 -8.93 -23.12 21.03
CA MET A 348 -8.03 -24.01 21.76
C MET A 348 -7.74 -23.48 23.16
N ASP A 349 -7.42 -22.19 23.30
CA ASP A 349 -7.20 -21.56 24.60
C ASP A 349 -8.43 -21.70 25.50
N ARG A 350 -9.63 -21.48 24.94
CA ARG A 350 -10.87 -21.72 25.66
C ARG A 350 -11.05 -23.17 26.07
N VAL A 351 -10.89 -24.13 25.16
CA VAL A 351 -11.03 -25.56 25.45
C VAL A 351 -10.05 -25.98 26.54
N MET A 352 -8.81 -25.49 26.48
CA MET A 352 -7.79 -25.72 27.51
C MET A 352 -8.21 -25.11 28.85
N SER A 353 -8.67 -23.86 28.87
CA SER A 353 -9.13 -23.16 30.07
C SER A 353 -10.35 -23.83 30.71
N THR A 354 -11.32 -24.29 29.92
CA THR A 354 -12.50 -25.01 30.43
C THR A 354 -12.17 -26.42 30.91
N SER A 355 -11.31 -27.14 30.17
CA SER A 355 -10.95 -28.53 30.49
C SER A 355 -10.04 -28.61 31.71
N ALA A 356 -9.14 -27.63 31.88
CA ALA A 356 -8.24 -27.55 33.04
C ALA A 356 -8.99 -27.31 34.37
N LYS A 357 -10.19 -26.72 34.33
CA LYS A 357 -10.96 -26.40 35.53
C LYS A 357 -11.67 -27.59 36.18
N GLY A 358 -11.71 -28.76 35.53
CA GLY A 358 -12.27 -30.04 36.01
C GLY A 358 -13.29 -29.95 37.15
N VAL A 359 -14.58 -30.11 36.85
CA VAL A 359 -15.64 -29.90 37.85
C VAL A 359 -15.69 -31.06 38.84
N LEU A 360 -15.65 -30.73 40.13
CA LEU A 360 -15.88 -31.72 41.20
C LEU A 360 -17.38 -32.00 41.34
N LEU A 361 -17.81 -33.23 41.04
CA LEU A 361 -19.12 -33.71 41.43
C LEU A 361 -19.04 -34.34 42.82
N PHE A 362 -19.59 -33.66 43.81
CA PHE A 362 -19.67 -34.13 45.19
C PHE A 362 -21.12 -34.43 45.59
N PRO A 363 -21.48 -35.67 45.96
CA PRO A 363 -22.84 -36.01 46.40
C PRO A 363 -23.21 -35.28 47.70
N LYS A 364 -24.34 -34.56 47.69
CA LYS A 364 -24.80 -33.81 48.88
C LYS A 364 -25.01 -34.68 50.12
N SER A 365 -25.33 -35.96 49.94
CA SER A 365 -25.58 -36.94 51.01
C SER A 365 -24.32 -37.45 51.70
N GLN A 366 -23.13 -37.23 51.15
CA GLN A 366 -21.86 -37.75 51.68
C GLN A 366 -21.01 -36.67 52.38
N ARG A 367 -21.59 -35.48 52.57
CA ARG A 367 -20.95 -34.35 53.24
C ARG A 367 -20.96 -34.59 54.75
N SER A 368 -19.79 -34.51 55.39
CA SER A 368 -19.69 -34.49 56.85
C SER A 368 -20.40 -33.27 57.43
N ALA A 369 -21.13 -33.45 58.53
CA ALA A 369 -21.99 -32.41 59.13
C ALA A 369 -21.26 -31.10 59.50
N ASN A 370 -19.93 -31.15 59.68
CA ASN A 370 -19.11 -30.02 60.16
C ASN A 370 -18.28 -29.32 59.05
N MET A 371 -18.43 -29.69 57.79
CA MET A 371 -17.62 -29.14 56.69
C MET A 371 -18.42 -28.19 55.83
N ASP A 372 -17.94 -26.97 55.58
CA ASP A 372 -18.61 -26.01 54.67
C ASP A 372 -18.13 -26.14 53.20
N TRP A 373 -18.94 -25.69 52.24
CA TRP A 373 -18.65 -25.79 50.80
C TRP A 373 -17.37 -25.03 50.42
N GLU A 374 -17.12 -23.87 51.02
CA GLU A 374 -15.89 -23.11 50.80
C GLU A 374 -14.66 -23.87 51.28
N LYS A 375 -14.77 -24.52 52.45
CA LYS A 375 -13.70 -25.32 53.03
C LYS A 375 -13.42 -26.59 52.22
N LEU A 376 -14.47 -27.25 51.72
CA LEU A 376 -14.36 -28.38 50.79
C LEU A 376 -13.62 -27.97 49.51
N SER A 377 -13.98 -26.82 48.93
CA SER A 377 -13.31 -26.28 47.74
C SER A 377 -11.84 -25.94 47.99
N SER A 378 -11.50 -25.40 49.16
CA SER A 378 -10.10 -25.10 49.52
C SER A 378 -9.26 -26.35 49.76
N LEU A 379 -9.86 -27.40 50.33
CA LEU A 379 -9.19 -28.68 50.55
C LEU A 379 -8.97 -29.42 49.22
N TRP A 380 -9.94 -29.33 48.29
CA TRP A 380 -9.79 -29.87 46.94
C TRP A 380 -8.76 -29.12 46.09
N ALA A 381 -8.60 -27.81 46.30
CA ALA A 381 -7.58 -27.01 45.61
C ALA A 381 -6.15 -27.23 46.15
N SER A 382 -6.00 -27.87 47.32
CA SER A 382 -4.71 -28.08 47.97
C SER A 382 -4.10 -29.42 47.54
N PRO A 383 -2.85 -29.46 47.01
CA PRO A 383 -2.20 -30.70 46.54
C PRO A 383 -2.06 -31.80 47.59
N ASP A 384 -1.90 -31.42 48.86
CA ASP A 384 -1.73 -32.34 50.01
C ASP A 384 -3.02 -32.45 50.87
N GLY A 385 -4.17 -32.07 50.31
CA GLY A 385 -5.45 -32.06 51.01
C GLY A 385 -6.05 -33.47 51.18
N VAL A 386 -6.43 -33.83 52.41
CA VAL A 386 -7.25 -35.03 52.68
C VAL A 386 -8.71 -34.61 52.84
N ILE A 387 -9.59 -35.22 52.06
CA ILE A 387 -11.02 -34.90 52.06
C ILE A 387 -11.80 -36.07 52.65
N PRO A 388 -12.27 -35.95 53.92
CA PRO A 388 -13.13 -36.96 54.52
C PRO A 388 -14.53 -36.90 53.89
N TYR A 389 -15.06 -38.05 53.50
CA TYR A 389 -16.44 -38.22 53.04
C TYR A 389 -17.10 -39.38 53.79
N GLU A 390 -18.42 -39.34 53.94
CA GLU A 390 -19.19 -40.43 54.56
C GLU A 390 -19.70 -41.37 53.46
N ALA A 391 -19.21 -42.61 53.45
CA ALA A 391 -19.65 -43.62 52.50
C ALA A 391 -21.09 -44.05 52.83
N VAL A 392 -22.01 -43.82 51.90
CA VAL A 392 -23.42 -44.27 51.99
C VAL A 392 -23.61 -45.39 50.96
N ASP A 393 -24.13 -46.54 51.41
CA ASP A 393 -24.36 -47.69 50.53
C ASP A 393 -25.22 -47.32 49.32
N GLY A 394 -24.70 -47.58 48.11
CA GLY A 394 -25.36 -47.29 46.83
C GLY A 394 -25.20 -45.86 46.28
N ALA A 395 -24.56 -44.93 47.01
CA ALA A 395 -24.28 -43.59 46.52
C ALA A 395 -22.93 -43.54 45.78
N PRO A 396 -22.83 -42.86 44.61
CA PRO A 396 -21.59 -42.75 43.87
C PRO A 396 -20.55 -41.96 44.66
N GLU A 397 -19.28 -42.36 44.59
CA GLU A 397 -18.17 -41.62 45.21
C GLU A 397 -17.98 -40.23 44.58
N PRO A 398 -17.40 -39.25 45.30
CA PRO A 398 -17.02 -37.98 44.71
C PRO A 398 -16.04 -38.20 43.55
N ARG A 399 -16.37 -37.67 42.37
CA ARG A 399 -15.55 -37.82 41.18
C ARG A 399 -15.30 -36.46 40.55
N GLN A 400 -14.05 -36.21 40.21
CA GLN A 400 -13.71 -35.09 39.37
C GLN A 400 -14.05 -35.44 37.93
N LEU A 401 -15.00 -34.71 37.35
CA LEU A 401 -15.23 -34.76 35.92
C LEU A 401 -14.16 -33.90 35.25
N ILE A 402 -13.05 -34.55 34.91
CA ILE A 402 -12.08 -34.00 34.00
C ILE A 402 -12.53 -34.42 32.60
N THR A 403 -12.99 -33.46 31.80
CA THR A 403 -13.08 -33.69 30.36
C THR A 403 -11.65 -33.68 29.82
N ASN A 404 -11.10 -34.87 29.55
CA ASN A 404 -9.84 -35.00 28.82
C ASN A 404 -10.05 -34.48 27.40
N ALA A 405 -9.80 -33.18 27.18
CA ALA A 405 -9.75 -32.58 25.85
C ALA A 405 -8.42 -32.92 25.11
N GLY A 406 -7.83 -34.09 25.42
CA GLY A 406 -6.54 -34.52 24.89
C GLY A 406 -6.55 -34.79 23.39
N ASP A 407 -7.73 -34.98 22.79
CA ASP A 407 -7.90 -35.39 21.39
C ASP A 407 -8.78 -34.42 20.60
N PHE A 408 -8.61 -33.12 20.87
CA PHE A 408 -9.23 -32.09 20.05
C PHE A 408 -8.39 -31.97 18.78
N GLY A 409 -8.85 -32.56 17.67
CA GLY A 409 -8.25 -32.50 16.33
C GLY A 409 -7.93 -31.09 15.81
N ALA A 410 -8.19 -30.04 16.59
CA ALA A 410 -7.74 -28.69 16.33
C ALA A 410 -6.22 -28.51 16.39
N ARG A 411 -5.45 -29.38 17.07
CA ARG A 411 -3.98 -29.32 16.95
C ARG A 411 -3.54 -29.71 15.54
N GLU A 412 -4.08 -30.79 15.01
CA GLU A 412 -3.85 -31.25 13.64
C GLU A 412 -4.38 -30.22 12.64
N LEU A 413 -5.59 -29.69 12.84
CA LEU A 413 -6.14 -28.62 11.99
C LEU A 413 -5.27 -27.36 12.05
N LEU A 414 -4.84 -26.90 13.22
CA LEU A 414 -3.93 -25.76 13.31
C LEU A 414 -2.63 -26.02 12.56
N SER A 415 -2.06 -27.23 12.66
CA SER A 415 -0.85 -27.57 11.92
C SER A 415 -1.08 -27.60 10.40
N LEU A 416 -2.24 -28.09 9.95
CA LEU A 416 -2.66 -28.07 8.55
C LEU A 416 -2.84 -26.63 8.04
N GLU A 417 -3.50 -25.77 8.81
CA GLU A 417 -3.74 -24.36 8.45
C GLU A 417 -2.45 -23.54 8.40
N LEU A 418 -1.52 -23.78 9.33
CA LEU A 418 -0.19 -23.18 9.27
C LEU A 418 0.56 -23.62 8.01
N LYS A 419 0.44 -24.90 7.62
CA LYS A 419 1.04 -25.42 6.39
C LYS A 419 0.37 -24.84 5.15
N MET A 420 -0.97 -24.77 5.10
CA MET A 420 -1.69 -24.14 4.00
C MET A 420 -1.33 -22.66 3.86
N LEU A 421 -1.13 -21.94 4.96
CA LEU A 421 -0.66 -20.55 4.92
C LEU A 421 0.76 -20.46 4.36
N GLU A 422 1.68 -21.36 4.73
CA GLU A 422 3.02 -21.44 4.13
C GLU A 422 2.96 -21.74 2.63
N ASP A 423 2.09 -22.67 2.22
CA ASP A 423 1.90 -23.05 0.82
C ASP A 423 1.30 -21.90 -0.03
N VAL A 424 0.24 -21.23 0.48
CA VAL A 424 -0.42 -20.10 -0.21
C VAL A 424 0.47 -18.87 -0.25
N SER A 425 1.18 -18.57 0.84
CA SER A 425 2.10 -17.42 0.87
C SER A 425 3.34 -17.59 0.00
N GLY A 426 3.68 -18.83 -0.37
CA GLY A 426 4.97 -19.17 -0.96
C GLY A 426 6.18 -18.94 -0.03
N VAL A 427 5.96 -18.46 1.20
CA VAL A 427 7.03 -18.21 2.19
C VAL A 427 7.21 -19.46 3.05
N SER A 428 8.13 -20.32 2.65
CA SER A 428 8.46 -21.53 3.43
C SER A 428 9.24 -21.22 4.72
N ASN A 429 9.29 -22.18 5.64
CA ASN A 429 10.13 -22.11 6.84
C ASN A 429 11.62 -21.80 6.54
N ALA A 430 12.14 -22.21 5.37
CA ALA A 430 13.49 -21.86 4.95
C ALA A 430 13.68 -20.35 4.74
N LEU A 431 12.71 -19.66 4.14
CA LEU A 431 12.70 -18.19 4.01
C LEU A 431 12.49 -17.49 5.36
N LEU A 432 11.84 -18.15 6.32
CA LEU A 432 11.71 -17.68 7.71
C LEU A 432 12.99 -17.89 8.55
N GLY A 433 14.05 -18.46 7.97
CA GLY A 433 15.28 -18.81 8.68
C GLY A 433 15.11 -19.94 9.70
N ARG A 434 14.04 -20.73 9.56
CA ARG A 434 13.75 -21.89 10.40
C ARG A 434 14.27 -23.14 9.67
N SER A 435 15.32 -23.75 10.21
CA SER A 435 15.72 -25.08 9.74
C SER A 435 14.68 -26.11 10.18
N SER A 436 14.07 -26.78 9.20
CA SER A 436 13.21 -27.93 9.46
C SER A 436 14.07 -29.10 9.96
N GLY A 437 14.17 -29.25 11.28
CA GLY A 437 14.79 -30.42 11.91
C GLY A 437 16.19 -30.18 12.47
N GLY A 438 16.40 -30.61 13.72
CA GLY A 438 17.72 -30.66 14.34
C GLY A 438 18.64 -31.63 13.60
N GLY A 439 19.85 -31.16 13.29
CA GLY A 439 20.95 -31.96 12.75
C GLY A 439 21.08 -31.93 11.22
N ASN A 440 22.20 -31.37 10.74
CA ASN A 440 22.76 -31.56 9.39
C ASN A 440 21.84 -31.30 8.18
N VAL A 441 21.17 -30.14 8.10
CA VAL A 441 20.79 -29.59 6.79
C VAL A 441 22.06 -28.98 6.17
N GLY A 442 22.65 -29.65 5.18
CA GLY A 442 23.82 -29.14 4.47
C GLY A 442 23.52 -27.80 3.79
N TYR A 443 24.49 -26.89 3.76
CA TYR A 443 24.38 -25.55 3.16
C TYR A 443 23.74 -25.58 1.78
N GLU A 444 24.12 -26.55 0.94
CA GLU A 444 23.56 -26.72 -0.42
C GLU A 444 22.07 -27.05 -0.44
N ARG A 445 21.58 -27.86 0.52
CA ARG A 445 20.15 -28.21 0.61
C ARG A 445 19.34 -27.02 1.15
N TYR A 446 19.87 -26.31 2.13
CA TYR A 446 19.26 -25.08 2.63
C TYR A 446 19.16 -24.00 1.53
N GLU A 447 20.24 -23.77 0.78
CA GLU A 447 20.26 -22.89 -0.39
C GLU A 447 19.27 -23.35 -1.48
N SER A 448 19.13 -24.66 -1.71
CA SER A 448 18.13 -25.20 -2.63
C SER A 448 16.70 -24.95 -2.16
N GLU A 449 16.41 -25.16 -0.87
CA GLU A 449 15.09 -24.91 -0.26
C GLU A 449 14.72 -23.41 -0.29
N VAL A 450 15.69 -22.52 -0.02
CA VAL A 450 15.52 -21.07 -0.15
C VAL A 450 15.26 -20.67 -1.60
N ARG A 451 16.01 -21.23 -2.57
CA ARG A 451 15.79 -20.96 -3.99
C ARG A 451 14.40 -21.42 -4.45
N ASN A 452 13.98 -22.63 -4.08
CA ASN A 452 12.65 -23.16 -4.42
C ASN A 452 11.52 -22.32 -3.81
N ALA A 453 11.66 -21.89 -2.56
CA ALA A 453 10.69 -21.01 -1.93
C ALA A 453 10.67 -19.61 -2.57
N THR A 454 11.81 -19.15 -3.08
CA THR A 454 11.88 -17.89 -3.84
C THR A 454 11.08 -17.99 -5.15
N VAL A 455 10.97 -19.16 -5.79
CA VAL A 455 10.21 -19.34 -7.04
C VAL A 455 8.74 -18.90 -6.90
N ALA A 456 8.10 -19.20 -5.79
CA ALA A 456 6.68 -18.87 -5.56
C ALA A 456 6.42 -17.35 -5.47
N ILE A 457 7.42 -16.57 -5.04
CA ILE A 457 7.33 -15.11 -4.87
C ILE A 457 8.14 -14.39 -5.96
N ASN A 458 8.81 -15.15 -6.83
CA ASN A 458 9.73 -14.62 -7.82
C ASN A 458 9.02 -13.71 -8.82
N ASP A 459 7.80 -14.08 -9.24
CA ASP A 459 7.02 -13.27 -10.17
C ASP A 459 6.67 -11.89 -9.59
N LEU A 460 6.28 -11.85 -8.32
CA LEU A 460 6.02 -10.60 -7.58
C LEU A 460 7.29 -9.76 -7.46
N LEU A 461 8.43 -10.38 -7.11
CA LEU A 461 9.71 -9.68 -6.99
C LEU A 461 10.21 -9.17 -8.34
N LEU A 462 10.08 -9.94 -9.42
CA LEU A 462 10.44 -9.51 -10.77
C LEU A 462 9.56 -8.36 -11.25
N THR A 463 8.26 -8.39 -10.95
CA THR A 463 7.34 -7.27 -11.20
C THR A 463 7.80 -6.01 -10.46
N PHE A 464 8.27 -6.15 -9.22
CA PHE A 464 8.83 -5.03 -8.45
C PHE A 464 10.19 -4.56 -8.99
N VAL A 465 11.02 -5.46 -9.53
CA VAL A 465 12.28 -5.09 -10.20
C VAL A 465 11.98 -4.28 -11.47
N HIS A 466 10.99 -4.69 -12.28
CA HIS A 466 10.54 -3.92 -13.44
C HIS A 466 10.08 -2.50 -13.05
N PHE A 467 9.36 -2.36 -11.93
CA PHE A 467 9.01 -1.04 -11.39
C PHE A 467 10.23 -0.16 -11.07
N ARG A 468 11.33 -0.75 -10.57
CA ARG A 468 12.59 -0.02 -10.32
C ARG A 468 13.28 0.38 -11.61
N GLU A 469 13.24 -0.47 -12.63
CA GLU A 469 13.81 -0.18 -13.95
C GLU A 469 13.06 0.97 -14.65
N GLU A 470 11.73 0.97 -14.63
CA GLU A 470 10.89 2.08 -15.14
C GLU A 470 11.21 3.40 -14.43
N ARG A 471 11.41 3.36 -13.10
CA ARG A 471 11.84 4.53 -12.33
C ARG A 471 13.21 5.03 -12.79
N ASP A 472 14.17 4.14 -12.94
CA ASP A 472 15.53 4.51 -13.32
C ASP A 472 15.57 5.11 -14.72
N GLU A 473 14.75 4.61 -15.65
CA GLU A 473 14.58 5.21 -16.96
C GLU A 473 14.02 6.63 -16.88
N LYS A 474 12.96 6.87 -16.09
CA LYS A 474 12.43 8.22 -15.88
C LYS A 474 13.46 9.13 -15.21
N LEU A 475 14.23 8.63 -14.25
CA LEU A 475 15.30 9.39 -13.59
C LEU A 475 16.38 9.87 -14.56
N ARG A 476 16.71 9.11 -15.60
CA ARG A 476 17.64 9.54 -16.66
C ARG A 476 17.07 10.68 -17.52
N GLY A 477 15.76 10.81 -17.59
CA GLY A 477 15.05 11.82 -18.36
C GLY A 477 14.74 13.12 -17.61
N ILE A 478 15.16 13.24 -16.34
CA ILE A 478 15.06 14.45 -15.49
C ILE A 478 16.42 15.14 -15.46
#